data_AF-A0A1H0NDN6-F1
#
_entry.id   AF-A0A1H0NDN6-F1
#
_cell.length_a   1.000
_cell.length_b   1.000
_cell.length_c   1.000
_cell.angle_alpha   90.00
_cell.angle_beta   90.00
_cell.angle_gamma   90.00
#
_symmetry.space_group_name_H-M   'P 1'
#
loop_
_entity.id
_entity.type
_entity.pdbx_description
1 polymer ?
#
loop_
_entity_poly.entity_id
_entity_poly.type
_entity_poly.pdbx_seq_one_letter_code
_entity_poly.pdbx_strand_id
1 'polypeptide(L)' 'MELWITVKGKKEPIIYTGDRIDILDFEMEGIKYKQIRYFRKGISKSELINNALIIKFQEKI' A
#
# COMPACT_ATOMS: atom_id res chain seq x y z
N MET A 1 -10.49 5.61 6.56
CA MET A 1 -9.68 5.90 5.35
C MET A 1 -9.61 4.65 4.50
N GLU A 2 -9.61 4.83 3.17
CA GLU A 2 -9.48 3.75 2.22
C GLU A 2 -8.42 4.12 1.16
N LEU A 3 -7.49 3.20 0.89
CA LEU A 3 -6.41 3.39 -0.08
C LEU A 3 -6.47 2.31 -1.15
N TRP A 4 -6.57 2.75 -2.40
CA TRP A 4 -6.60 1.89 -3.58
C TRP A 4 -5.23 1.95 -4.26
N ILE A 5 -4.63 0.79 -4.47
CA ILE A 5 -3.34 0.67 -5.16
C ILE A 5 -3.53 -0.19 -6.41
N THR A 6 -3.42 0.43 -7.58
CA THR A 6 -3.41 -0.29 -8.84
C THR A 6 -1.99 -0.77 -9.12
N VAL A 7 -1.83 -2.07 -9.36
CA VAL A 7 -0.53 -2.68 -9.69
C VAL A 7 -0.57 -3.36 -11.05
N LYS A 8 0.55 -3.33 -11.77
CA LYS A 8 0.70 -3.96 -13.07
C LYS A 8 0.41 -5.46 -12.98
N GLY A 9 -0.40 -5.97 -13.91
CA GLY A 9 -0.77 -7.38 -13.96
C GLY A 9 -1.96 -7.77 -13.08
N LYS A 10 -2.52 -6.86 -12.27
CA LYS A 10 -3.81 -7.07 -11.59
C LYS A 10 -4.89 -6.18 -12.22
N LYS A 11 -6.04 -6.79 -12.53
CA LYS A 11 -7.21 -6.07 -13.06
C LYS A 11 -7.87 -5.21 -12.00
N GLU A 12 -7.92 -5.70 -10.76
CA GLU A 12 -8.54 -5.00 -9.63
C GLU A 12 -7.48 -4.36 -8.72
N PRO A 13 -7.76 -3.17 -8.16
CA PRO A 13 -6.87 -2.52 -7.21
C PRO A 13 -6.79 -3.30 -5.90
N ILE A 14 -5.64 -3.22 -5.24
CA ILE A 14 -5.49 -3.69 -3.86
C ILE A 14 -6.08 -2.60 -2.96
N ILE A 15 -7.02 -2.98 -2.10
CA ILE A 15 -7.76 -2.06 -1.23
C ILE A 15 -7.31 -2.26 0.21
N TYR A 16 -6.81 -1.18 0.81
CA TYR A 16 -6.48 -1.10 2.23
C TYR A 16 -7.52 -0.24 2.94
N THR A 17 -8.05 -0.73 4.06
CA THR A 17 -9.02 0.00 4.88
C THR A 17 -8.54 0.07 6.33
N GLY A 18 -8.63 1.26 6.91
CA GLY A 18 -8.18 1.48 8.27
C GLY A 18 -8.57 2.86 8.83
N ASP A 19 -8.40 2.98 10.13
CA ASP A 19 -8.51 4.24 10.88
C ASP A 19 -7.34 5.17 10.51
N ARG A 20 -6.17 4.59 10.22
CA ARG A 20 -4.99 5.26 9.66
C ARG A 20 -4.32 4.36 8.64
N ILE A 21 -3.78 4.96 7.57
CA ILE A 21 -2.93 4.28 6.60
C ILE A 21 -1.67 5.12 6.40
N ASP A 22 -0.50 4.52 6.64
CA ASP A 22 0.80 5.15 6.38
C ASP A 22 1.45 4.46 5.16
N ILE A 23 2.06 5.27 4.28
CA ILE A 23 2.79 4.81 3.10
C ILE A 23 4.24 5.27 3.26
N LEU A 24 5.18 4.33 3.34
CA LEU A 24 6.60 4.61 3.53
C LEU A 24 7.42 4.11 2.33
N ASP A 25 8.46 4.86 2.00
CA ASP A 25 9.50 4.39 1.08
C ASP A 25 10.42 3.41 1.79
N PHE A 26 10.69 2.27 1.15
CA PHE A 26 11.55 1.24 1.67
C PHE A 26 12.46 0.69 0.56
N GLU A 27 13.71 0.40 0.88
CA GLU A 27 14.65 -0.20 -0.06
C GLU A 27 15.31 -1.41 0.61
N MET A 28 15.34 -2.53 -0.11
CA MET A 28 15.94 -3.78 0.36
C MET A 28 16.69 -4.41 -0.80
N GLU A 29 17.98 -4.67 -0.59
CA GLU A 29 18.87 -5.27 -1.61
C GLU A 29 18.84 -4.51 -2.96
N GLY A 30 18.74 -3.18 -2.90
CA GLY A 30 18.66 -2.30 -4.08
C GLY A 30 17.30 -2.27 -4.78
N ILE A 31 16.31 -3.01 -4.28
CA ILE A 31 14.94 -3.00 -4.81
C ILE A 31 14.08 -2.05 -3.98
N LYS A 32 13.40 -1.12 -4.66
CA LYS A 32 12.49 -0.14 -4.03
C LYS A 32 11.09 -0.70 -3.86
N TYR A 33 10.55 -0.49 -2.68
CA TYR A 33 9.21 -0.88 -2.28
C TYR A 33 8.48 0.30 -1.64
N LYS A 34 7.16 0.22 -1.65
CA LYS A 34 6.30 1.00 -0.78
C LYS A 34 5.80 0.08 0.32
N GLN A 35 6.05 0.45 1.57
CA GLN A 35 5.47 -0.23 2.72
C GLN A 35 4.13 0.42 3.06
N ILE A 36 3.07 -0.38 3.04
CA ILE A 36 1.72 0.06 3.41
C ILE A 36 1.42 -0.44 4.81
N ARG A 37 1.26 0.48 5.76
CA ARG A 37 0.88 0.16 7.14
C ARG A 37 -0.55 0.61 7.37
N TYR A 38 -1.44 -0.31 7.72
CA TYR A 38 -2.84 0.02 7.96
C TYR A 38 -3.26 -0.42 9.36
N PHE A 39 -3.94 0.49 10.04
CA PHE A 39 -4.37 0.36 11.43
C PHE A 39 -5.88 0.25 11.47
N ARG A 40 -6.41 -0.80 12.09
CA ARG A 40 -7.86 -1.02 12.20
C ARG A 40 -8.17 -1.64 13.55
N LYS A 41 -9.00 -0.95 14.36
CA LYS A 41 -9.47 -1.45 15.67
C LYS A 41 -8.33 -1.89 16.60
N GLY A 42 -7.25 -1.11 16.66
CA GLY A 42 -6.09 -1.39 17.51
C GLY A 42 -5.12 -2.47 16.98
N ILE A 43 -5.40 -3.05 15.81
CA ILE A 43 -4.48 -3.97 15.12
C ILE A 43 -3.76 -3.20 14.00
N SER A 44 -2.45 -3.43 13.85
CA SER A 44 -1.67 -2.94 12.72
C SER A 44 -1.20 -4.10 11.84
N LYS A 45 -1.29 -3.92 10.52
CA LYS A 45 -0.67 -4.81 9.53
C LYS A 45 0.22 -4.01 8.59
N SER A 46 1.25 -4.66 8.07
CA SER A 46 2.20 -4.06 7.12
C SER A 46 2.38 -4.98 5.91
N GLU A 47 2.38 -4.39 4.72
CA GLU A 47 2.63 -5.09 3.46
C GLU A 47 3.64 -4.33 2.61
N LEU A 48 4.43 -5.04 1.81
CA LEU A 48 5.39 -4.46 0.88
C LEU A 48 4.90 -4.64 -0.55
N ILE A 49 4.90 -3.56 -1.32
CA ILE A 49 4.59 -3.59 -2.76
C ILE A 49 5.82 -3.07 -3.50
N ASN A 50 6.32 -3.86 -4.47
CA ASN A 50 7.44 -3.43 -5.29
C ASN A 50 7.03 -2.16 -6.07
N ASN A 51 7.81 -1.09 -5.90
CA ASN A 51 7.48 0.23 -6.43
C ASN A 51 7.39 0.22 -7.97
N ALA A 52 8.15 -0.64 -8.65
CA ALA A 52 8.11 -0.79 -10.10
C ALA A 52 6.79 -1.39 -10.62
N LEU A 53 6.01 -2.04 -9.75
CA LEU A 53 4.70 -2.59 -10.12
C LEU A 53 3.56 -1.62 -9.88
N ILE A 54 3.76 -0.54 -9.12
CA ILE A 54 2.69 0.38 -8.74
C ILE A 54 2.41 1.34 -9.90
N ILE A 55 1.16 1.38 -10.32
CA ILE A 55 0.68 2.28 -11.39
C ILE A 55 0.09 3.55 -10.77
N LYS A 56 -0.71 3.39 -9.71
CA LYS A 56 -1.45 4.51 -9.11
C LYS A 56 -1.80 4.25 -7.65
N PHE A 57 -1.70 5.31 -6.85
CA PHE A 57 -2.33 5.42 -5.54
C PHE A 57 -3.58 6.28 -5.65
N GLN A 58 -4.66 5.87 -5.00
CA GLN A 58 -5.85 6.68 -4.87
C GLN A 58 -6.41 6.56 -3.46
N GLU A 59 -6.37 7.67 -2.74
CA GLU A 59 -7.03 7.79 -1.45
C GLU A 59 -8.53 8.06 -1.66
N LYS A 60 -9.34 7.39 -0.84
CA LYS A 60 -10.78 7.56 -0.76
C LYS A 60 -11.09 7.94 0.69
N ILE A 61 -11.62 9.16 0.85
CA ILE A 61 -12.10 9.74 2.11
C ILE A 61 -13.54 9.28 2.33
#